data_AF-A0A1I1N4P1-F1
#
_entry.id   AF-A0A1I1N4P1-F1
#
_cell.length_a   1.000
_cell.length_b   1.000
_cell.length_c   1.000
_cell.angle_alpha   90.00
_cell.angle_beta   90.00
_cell.angle_gamma   90.00
#
_symmetry.space_group_name_H-M   'P 1'
#
loop_
_entity.id
_entity.type
_entity.pdbx_description
1 polymer ?
#
loop_
_entity_poly.entity_id
_entity_poly.type
_entity_poly.pdbx_seq_one_letter_code
_entity_poly.pdbx_strand_id
1 'polypeptide(L)'
;MSKPDDDRPRQKHRGRVPQMPRPENMPSINGRLLDPGTAVGVEGVEGIEILPTVYVGNRLLISKAVDFQRAFDAIAEAAKPLGWGVEEVHDPVADKLPFGVRSVKLFLEADDVALAPDAWVVLQQARRRNRKRVNGVSLDHVVANTPFEIGHPFDIGHPFDIGHPFDIGHPFGATNPVSTYAVPGTGGLQPVAYTGPAPVRQTDVEPRRPVVAMLDTGCGTHPWLDGVVKKDVKLDGHTIGFDHTIPDSEKDPDTVGGLDGLLDPHAGHGTFIAGLILQNCPDVEILSWRIMPPDGPVSEFVWITALAQIVELVRRHQEGLPGGHPIDVLSLSIGYYHETPEDELFDISLYSVLEELNKRGVVVVCSAGNDATARENYPAAFAPWKNGKGPIRPSAEQTPIVSVGARNPNGTVALYSNTGPWVRAYEQASAVFSTMPPFQGGLEPEAETKAFGHIRESIDPDDFRGWKKRGGFAVWSGTSFAAPVVAGKIAKALIPWLASGDEPAKAVARGWDAVTEVTQISLADGED
;
A
#
# COMPACT_ATOMS: atom_id res chain seq x y z
N MET A 1 26.07 -26.59 10.95
CA MET A 1 26.26 -25.87 12.23
C MET A 1 24.94 -25.20 12.57
N SER A 2 24.14 -25.82 13.43
CA SER A 2 22.95 -25.21 14.01
C SER A 2 23.39 -24.14 15.02
N LYS A 3 22.91 -22.92 14.85
CA LYS A 3 22.94 -21.88 15.87
C LYS A 3 21.51 -21.36 16.06
N PRO A 4 21.21 -20.90 17.28
CA PRO A 4 20.11 -21.43 18.07
C PRO A 4 18.80 -20.72 17.82
N ASP A 5 17.70 -21.44 18.03
CA ASP A 5 16.42 -20.83 18.38
C ASP A 5 16.66 -19.89 19.56
N ASP A 6 16.25 -18.65 19.38
CA ASP A 6 16.57 -17.53 20.25
C ASP A 6 15.67 -17.55 21.50
N ASP A 7 16.22 -18.07 22.60
CA ASP A 7 15.65 -18.12 23.98
C ASP A 7 15.38 -16.72 24.61
N ARG A 8 15.46 -15.62 23.86
CA ARG A 8 15.03 -14.31 24.35
C ARG A 8 13.51 -14.29 24.56
N PRO A 9 13.01 -13.74 25.69
CA PRO A 9 11.57 -13.66 25.97
C PRO A 9 10.82 -13.09 24.76
N ARG A 10 9.73 -13.77 24.37
CA ARG A 10 8.92 -13.43 23.20
C ARG A 10 8.26 -12.06 23.40
N GLN A 11 8.95 -10.98 23.03
CA GLN A 11 8.27 -9.70 22.79
C GLN A 11 7.24 -9.93 21.68
N LYS A 12 5.96 -9.65 21.97
CA LYS A 12 4.86 -9.83 21.00
C LYS A 12 5.13 -9.06 19.70
N HIS A 13 5.71 -7.86 19.80
CA HIS A 13 6.13 -7.03 18.68
C HIS A 13 7.66 -6.89 18.64
N ARG A 14 8.36 -7.93 18.18
CA ARG A 14 9.82 -7.84 17.95
C ARG A 14 10.11 -6.87 16.79
N GLY A 15 11.05 -5.95 16.98
CA GLY A 15 11.56 -5.08 15.91
C GLY A 15 11.46 -3.60 16.24
N ARG A 16 11.67 -2.75 15.23
CA ARG A 16 11.57 -1.29 15.38
C ARG A 16 10.11 -0.89 15.54
N VAL A 17 9.84 0.17 16.30
CA VAL A 17 8.55 0.87 16.22
C VAL A 17 8.45 1.44 14.79
N PRO A 18 7.38 1.14 14.04
CA PRO A 18 7.24 1.65 12.67
C PRO A 18 7.37 3.16 12.60
N GLN A 19 7.98 3.64 11.53
CA GLN A 19 8.11 5.06 11.28
C GLN A 19 6.82 5.58 10.65
N MET A 20 5.97 6.17 11.49
CA MET A 20 4.71 6.74 11.04
C MET A 20 4.92 8.10 10.34
N PRO A 21 4.06 8.45 9.36
CA PRO A 21 4.01 9.82 8.83
C PRO A 21 3.84 10.83 9.97
N ARG A 22 4.66 11.88 9.97
CA ARG A 22 4.55 12.95 10.96
C ARG A 22 3.43 13.92 10.58
N PRO A 23 2.71 14.50 11.54
CA PRO A 23 1.63 15.46 11.25
C PRO A 23 2.04 16.62 10.32
N GLU A 24 3.29 17.08 10.42
CA GLU A 24 3.87 18.10 9.52
C GLU A 24 3.89 17.69 8.03
N ASN A 25 3.89 16.39 7.75
CA ASN A 25 3.88 15.81 6.40
C ASN A 25 2.46 15.38 5.97
N MET A 26 1.42 15.78 6.71
CA MET A 26 0.01 15.47 6.45
C MET A 26 -0.91 16.71 6.49
N PRO A 27 -0.49 17.87 5.95
CA PRO A 27 -1.30 19.09 6.05
C PRO A 27 -2.66 18.93 5.32
N SER A 28 -2.71 18.07 4.30
CA SER A 28 -3.89 17.80 3.47
C SER A 28 -4.99 17.02 4.19
N ILE A 29 -4.68 16.25 5.24
CA ILE A 29 -5.62 15.27 5.83
C ILE A 29 -5.88 15.41 7.34
N ASN A 30 -5.54 16.54 7.98
CA ASN A 30 -5.73 16.73 9.44
C ASN A 30 -5.24 15.53 10.27
N GLY A 31 -4.10 14.94 9.87
CA GLY A 31 -3.57 13.73 10.47
C GLY A 31 -3.10 13.94 11.91
N ARG A 32 -3.40 12.98 12.79
CA ARG A 32 -2.93 12.92 14.17
C ARG A 32 -2.18 11.62 14.43
N LEU A 33 -1.05 11.72 15.13
CA LEU A 33 -0.33 10.58 15.65
C LEU A 33 -0.94 10.19 17.01
N LEU A 34 -1.41 8.95 17.13
CA LEU A 34 -1.75 8.36 18.41
C LEU A 34 -0.46 8.01 19.15
N ASP A 35 -0.20 8.70 20.25
CA ASP A 35 0.89 8.39 21.18
C ASP A 35 0.34 7.62 22.39
N PRO A 36 0.64 6.31 22.53
CA PRO A 36 0.16 5.51 23.66
C PRO A 36 0.55 6.07 25.03
N GLY A 37 1.64 6.83 25.13
CA GLY A 37 2.11 7.41 26.39
C GLY A 37 1.24 8.57 26.89
N THR A 38 0.47 9.21 26.01
CA THR A 38 -0.37 10.37 26.31
C THR A 38 -1.84 10.18 25.95
N ALA A 39 -2.18 9.09 25.25
CA ALA A 39 -3.52 8.76 24.82
C ALA A 39 -4.47 8.49 26.00
N VAL A 40 -5.73 8.89 25.83
CA VAL A 40 -6.80 8.55 26.79
C VAL A 40 -7.05 7.04 26.76
N GLY A 41 -6.68 6.35 27.83
CA GLY A 41 -7.04 4.96 28.07
C GLY A 41 -8.46 4.82 28.64
N VAL A 42 -9.16 3.74 28.28
CA VAL A 42 -10.46 3.41 28.88
C VAL A 42 -10.26 2.32 29.93
N GLU A 43 -10.63 2.64 31.18
CA GLU A 43 -10.78 1.64 32.25
C GLU A 43 -11.89 0.66 31.84
N GLY A 44 -11.54 -0.64 31.72
CA GLY A 44 -12.43 -1.68 31.16
C GLY A 44 -11.91 -2.36 29.88
N VAL A 45 -10.76 -1.93 29.37
CA VAL A 45 -9.97 -2.65 28.36
C VAL A 45 -8.70 -3.22 29.03
N GLU A 46 -8.87 -3.91 30.15
CA GLU A 46 -7.74 -4.53 30.85
C GLU A 46 -7.08 -5.58 29.94
N GLY A 47 -5.83 -5.33 29.54
CA GLY A 47 -4.98 -6.29 28.82
C GLY A 47 -4.79 -6.07 27.31
N ILE A 48 -5.46 -5.10 26.68
CA ILE A 48 -5.19 -4.74 25.27
C ILE A 48 -4.16 -3.60 25.23
N GLU A 49 -3.02 -3.86 24.61
CA GLU A 49 -1.97 -2.87 24.40
C GLU A 49 -2.39 -1.89 23.29
N ILE A 50 -2.33 -0.58 23.58
CA ILE A 50 -2.55 0.48 22.58
C ILE A 50 -1.20 0.76 21.93
N LEU A 51 -1.16 0.67 20.60
CA LEU A 51 0.03 0.88 19.79
C LEU A 51 -0.08 2.19 18.98
N PRO A 52 1.05 2.83 18.62
CA PRO A 52 1.02 4.07 17.85
C PRO A 52 0.39 3.87 16.47
N THR A 53 -0.48 4.76 16.03
CA THR A 53 -1.04 4.79 14.66
C THR A 53 -1.27 6.24 14.23
N VAL A 54 -1.64 6.44 12.96
CA VAL A 54 -2.03 7.74 12.44
C VAL A 54 -3.46 7.67 11.93
N TYR A 55 -4.25 8.69 12.24
CA TYR A 55 -5.65 8.79 11.85
C TYR A 55 -6.06 10.24 11.58
N VAL A 56 -7.17 10.44 10.88
CA VAL A 56 -7.76 11.76 10.64
C VAL A 56 -8.42 12.26 11.92
N GLY A 57 -7.87 13.33 12.47
CA GLY A 57 -8.12 13.73 13.86
C GLY A 57 -9.57 14.01 14.20
N ASN A 58 -10.40 14.43 13.24
CA ASN A 58 -11.79 14.81 13.46
C ASN A 58 -12.78 13.92 12.69
N ARG A 59 -12.40 12.70 12.30
CA ARG A 59 -13.27 11.80 11.54
C ARG A 59 -13.29 10.38 12.11
N LEU A 60 -14.49 9.83 12.22
CA LEU A 60 -14.74 8.42 12.51
C LEU A 60 -15.41 7.78 11.30
N LEU A 61 -15.22 6.47 11.15
CA LEU A 61 -15.87 5.66 10.13
C LEU A 61 -16.87 4.72 10.77
N ILE A 62 -18.03 4.58 10.14
CA ILE A 62 -19.05 3.60 10.51
C ILE A 62 -19.21 2.61 9.35
N SER A 63 -18.98 1.32 9.61
CA SER A 63 -19.21 0.26 8.65
C SER A 63 -20.66 0.24 8.17
N LYS A 64 -20.88 0.02 6.87
CA LYS A 64 -22.23 -0.20 6.33
C LYS A 64 -22.83 -1.55 6.74
N ALA A 65 -22.04 -2.44 7.33
CA ALA A 65 -22.51 -3.73 7.85
C ALA A 65 -23.24 -3.61 9.20
N VAL A 66 -23.24 -2.43 9.84
CA VAL A 66 -23.87 -2.21 11.14
C VAL A 66 -25.03 -1.20 11.06
N ASP A 67 -25.84 -1.14 12.12
CA ASP A 67 -26.90 -0.15 12.26
C ASP A 67 -26.30 1.25 12.41
N PHE A 68 -26.31 2.00 11.31
CA PHE A 68 -25.73 3.33 11.23
C PHE A 68 -26.31 4.29 12.26
N GLN A 69 -27.64 4.39 12.37
CA GLN A 69 -28.27 5.37 13.27
C GLN A 69 -27.90 5.07 14.72
N ARG A 70 -27.92 3.80 15.10
CA ARG A 70 -27.56 3.36 16.45
C ARG A 70 -26.10 3.70 16.82
N ALA A 71 -25.18 3.53 15.87
CA ALA A 71 -23.76 3.86 16.03
C ALA A 71 -23.54 5.38 16.03
N PHE A 72 -24.15 6.11 15.10
CA PHE A 72 -24.11 7.56 14.99
C PHE A 72 -24.59 8.23 16.28
N ASP A 73 -25.74 7.79 16.82
CA ASP A 73 -26.27 8.31 18.08
C ASP A 73 -25.30 8.06 19.24
N ALA A 74 -24.61 6.92 19.27
CA ALA A 74 -23.63 6.63 20.32
C ALA A 74 -22.40 7.56 20.23
N ILE A 75 -21.95 7.88 19.02
CA ILE A 75 -20.88 8.85 18.77
C ILE A 75 -21.33 10.25 19.20
N ALA A 76 -22.54 10.67 18.79
CA ALA A 76 -23.12 11.97 19.15
C ALA A 76 -23.26 12.14 20.67
N GLU A 77 -23.79 11.13 21.36
CA GLU A 77 -23.89 11.11 22.81
C GLU A 77 -22.51 11.27 23.47
N ALA A 78 -21.48 10.60 22.96
CA ALA A 78 -20.12 10.64 23.47
C ALA A 78 -19.41 11.99 23.22
N ALA A 79 -19.65 12.61 22.07
CA ALA A 79 -19.08 13.90 21.67
C ALA A 79 -19.68 15.08 22.44
N LYS A 80 -20.99 15.04 22.74
CA LYS A 80 -21.73 16.16 23.36
C LYS A 80 -21.10 16.74 24.64
N PRO A 81 -20.75 15.97 25.70
CA PRO A 81 -20.14 16.55 26.89
C PRO A 81 -18.69 17.00 26.71
N LEU A 82 -18.09 16.77 25.54
CA LEU A 82 -16.78 17.33 25.15
C LEU A 82 -16.92 18.69 24.43
N GLY A 83 -18.16 19.16 24.21
CA GLY A 83 -18.43 20.39 23.46
C GLY A 83 -18.35 20.22 21.95
N TRP A 84 -18.46 18.97 21.46
CA TRP A 84 -18.30 18.64 20.05
C TRP A 84 -19.60 18.16 19.42
N GLY A 85 -19.88 18.69 18.22
CA GLY A 85 -20.96 18.25 17.35
C GLY A 85 -20.49 17.17 16.38
N VAL A 86 -21.44 16.45 15.80
CA VAL A 86 -21.18 15.38 14.83
C VAL A 86 -22.07 15.52 13.60
N GLU A 87 -21.52 15.31 12.41
CA GLU A 87 -22.24 15.36 11.13
C GLU A 87 -21.88 14.14 10.28
N GLU A 88 -22.88 13.54 9.61
CA GLU A 88 -22.62 12.57 8.53
C GLU A 88 -22.06 13.32 7.33
N VAL A 89 -20.94 12.85 6.79
CA VAL A 89 -20.36 13.39 5.56
C VAL A 89 -20.87 12.54 4.41
N HIS A 90 -21.77 13.13 3.62
CA HIS A 90 -22.31 12.51 2.42
C HIS A 90 -21.28 12.52 1.30
N ASP A 91 -21.06 11.35 0.69
CA ASP A 91 -20.27 11.20 -0.52
C ASP A 91 -21.16 10.60 -1.63
N PRO A 92 -21.27 11.27 -2.80
CA PRO A 92 -22.22 10.89 -3.84
C PRO A 92 -21.95 9.51 -4.46
N VAL A 93 -20.72 8.99 -4.32
CA VAL A 93 -20.32 7.66 -4.77
C VAL A 93 -20.47 6.68 -3.63
N ALA A 94 -19.84 6.95 -2.48
CA ALA A 94 -19.86 6.05 -1.35
C ALA A 94 -21.29 5.76 -0.92
N ASP A 95 -22.18 6.75 -0.82
CA ASP A 95 -23.57 6.60 -0.38
C ASP A 95 -24.36 5.56 -1.18
N LYS A 96 -24.07 5.42 -2.48
CA LYS A 96 -24.76 4.50 -3.40
C LYS A 96 -24.22 3.07 -3.33
N LEU A 97 -23.01 2.86 -2.80
CA LEU A 97 -22.40 1.54 -2.71
C LEU A 97 -23.05 0.71 -1.59
N PRO A 98 -23.33 -0.58 -1.81
CA PRO A 98 -24.00 -1.41 -0.80
C PRO A 98 -23.08 -1.82 0.36
N PHE A 99 -21.76 -1.76 0.18
CA PHE A 99 -20.74 -2.08 1.17
C PHE A 99 -19.75 -0.91 1.35
N GLY A 100 -18.84 -1.02 2.32
CA GLY A 100 -17.87 0.02 2.68
C GLY A 100 -18.22 0.73 3.98
N VAL A 101 -17.90 2.02 4.05
CA VAL A 101 -18.05 2.84 5.26
C VAL A 101 -18.83 4.12 4.98
N ARG A 102 -19.35 4.73 6.04
CA ARG A 102 -19.85 6.10 6.07
C ARG A 102 -18.95 6.92 6.98
N SER A 103 -18.73 8.18 6.60
CA SER A 103 -17.90 9.10 7.38
C SER A 103 -18.74 9.93 8.34
N VAL A 104 -18.27 10.05 9.58
CA VAL A 104 -18.80 10.98 10.58
C VAL A 104 -17.72 11.98 10.94
N LYS A 105 -17.99 13.26 10.69
CA LYS A 105 -17.07 14.37 11.01
C LYS A 105 -17.45 15.00 12.34
N LEU A 106 -16.42 15.28 13.13
CA LEU A 106 -16.50 15.99 14.40
C LEU A 106 -16.18 17.47 14.18
N PHE A 107 -16.95 18.35 14.80
CA PHE A 107 -16.75 19.80 14.73
C PHE A 107 -17.02 20.47 16.08
N LEU A 108 -16.53 21.70 16.25
CA LEU A 108 -16.80 22.51 17.44
C LEU A 108 -18.21 23.11 17.37
N GLU A 109 -19.02 22.96 18.40
CA GLU A 109 -20.28 23.71 18.49
C GLU A 109 -19.97 25.20 18.75
N ALA A 110 -20.66 26.10 18.04
CA ALA A 110 -20.16 27.43 17.68
C ALA A 110 -20.03 28.48 18.82
N ASP A 111 -20.21 28.11 20.08
CA ASP A 111 -20.30 29.06 21.21
C ASP A 111 -19.33 28.76 22.38
N ASP A 112 -18.38 27.83 22.21
CA ASP A 112 -17.49 27.40 23.31
C ASP A 112 -16.00 27.44 22.93
N VAL A 113 -15.14 27.80 23.90
CA VAL A 113 -13.67 27.64 23.77
C VAL A 113 -13.32 26.21 24.15
N ALA A 114 -13.28 25.33 23.16
CA ALA A 114 -12.98 23.90 23.36
C ALA A 114 -11.74 23.45 22.57
N LEU A 115 -11.14 22.35 23.03
CA LEU A 115 -10.07 21.67 22.28
C LEU A 115 -10.59 21.22 20.93
N ALA A 116 -9.73 21.25 19.91
CA ALA A 116 -10.09 20.76 18.58
C ALA A 116 -10.54 19.28 18.67
N PRO A 117 -11.64 18.90 18.00
CA PRO A 117 -12.21 17.55 18.09
C PRO A 117 -11.19 16.45 17.83
N ASP A 118 -11.32 15.37 18.60
CA ASP A 118 -10.44 14.21 18.55
C ASP A 118 -11.25 12.92 18.45
N ALA A 119 -11.13 12.24 17.32
CA ALA A 119 -11.80 11.01 16.99
C ALA A 119 -11.45 9.87 17.94
N TRP A 120 -10.18 9.76 18.36
CA TRP A 120 -9.76 8.78 19.35
C TRP A 120 -10.47 9.00 20.68
N VAL A 121 -10.51 10.25 21.16
CA VAL A 121 -11.18 10.57 22.43
C VAL A 121 -12.67 10.22 22.36
N VAL A 122 -13.36 10.59 21.28
CA VAL A 122 -14.80 10.27 21.11
C VAL A 122 -15.03 8.77 21.05
N LEU A 123 -14.22 8.03 20.27
CA LEU A 123 -14.34 6.58 20.12
C LEU A 123 -14.17 5.87 21.46
N GLN A 124 -13.18 6.27 22.24
CA GLN A 124 -12.90 5.72 23.57
C GLN A 124 -14.03 6.04 24.56
N GLN A 125 -14.58 7.26 24.55
CA GLN A 125 -15.74 7.61 25.35
C GLN A 125 -16.99 6.81 24.95
N ALA A 126 -17.22 6.60 23.66
CA ALA A 126 -18.35 5.83 23.16
C ALA A 126 -18.22 4.34 23.53
N ARG A 127 -17.01 3.76 23.41
CA ARG A 127 -16.69 2.38 23.84
C ARG A 127 -16.92 2.20 25.34
N ARG A 128 -16.51 3.16 26.17
CA ARG A 128 -16.73 3.16 27.63
C ARG A 128 -18.22 3.12 27.98
N ARG A 129 -19.04 3.90 27.27
CA ARG A 129 -20.48 4.00 27.54
C ARG A 129 -21.25 2.76 27.09
N ASN A 130 -21.00 2.31 25.85
CA ASN A 130 -21.66 1.14 25.30
C ASN A 130 -20.88 0.54 24.13
N ARG A 131 -19.88 -0.29 24.46
CA ARG A 131 -19.03 -0.99 23.48
C ARG A 131 -19.81 -1.69 22.36
N LYS A 132 -20.98 -2.26 22.64
CA LYS A 132 -21.80 -2.96 21.62
C LYS A 132 -22.46 -2.02 20.62
N ARG A 133 -22.77 -0.77 20.99
CA ARG A 133 -23.38 0.22 20.08
C ARG A 133 -22.38 0.77 19.06
N VAL A 134 -21.09 0.69 19.36
CA VAL A 134 -20.00 1.16 18.50
C VAL A 134 -19.22 0.02 17.87
N ASN A 135 -19.82 -1.17 17.80
CA ASN A 135 -19.27 -2.23 16.96
C ASN A 135 -19.34 -1.78 15.49
N GLY A 136 -18.26 -1.95 14.74
CA GLY A 136 -18.13 -1.42 13.37
C GLY A 136 -17.85 0.08 13.29
N VAL A 137 -17.50 0.74 14.40
CA VAL A 137 -16.97 2.12 14.39
C VAL A 137 -15.45 2.07 14.56
N SER A 138 -14.73 2.71 13.64
CA SER A 138 -13.26 2.80 13.65
C SER A 138 -12.78 4.24 13.55
N LEU A 139 -11.50 4.43 13.86
CA LEU A 139 -10.77 5.60 13.37
C LEU A 139 -10.77 5.59 11.84
N ASP A 140 -10.62 6.77 11.24
CA ASP A 140 -10.24 6.89 9.84
C ASP A 140 -8.72 6.91 9.76
N HIS A 141 -8.12 5.74 9.57
CA HIS A 141 -6.67 5.61 9.58
C HIS A 141 -6.03 6.34 8.40
N VAL A 142 -4.77 6.69 8.57
CA VAL A 142 -3.94 7.18 7.47
C VAL A 142 -3.12 6.03 6.92
N VAL A 143 -3.27 5.82 5.62
CA VAL A 143 -2.65 4.73 4.87
C VAL A 143 -1.60 5.33 3.96
N ALA A 144 -0.43 4.70 3.90
CA ALA A 144 0.68 5.16 3.08
C ALA A 144 1.50 3.97 2.55
N ASN A 145 2.25 4.21 1.48
CA ASN A 145 3.35 3.32 1.11
C ASN A 145 4.64 3.91 1.69
N THR A 146 5.66 3.07 1.89
CA THR A 146 6.96 3.51 2.44
C THR A 146 8.11 3.09 1.54
N PRO A 147 8.13 3.51 0.26
CA PRO A 147 9.26 3.18 -0.61
C PRO A 147 10.56 3.79 -0.08
N PHE A 148 11.69 3.16 -0.40
CA PHE A 148 13.00 3.68 0.00
C PHE A 148 13.46 4.76 -0.98
N GLU A 149 13.37 6.02 -0.59
CA GLU A 149 13.97 7.14 -1.32
C GLU A 149 14.89 7.97 -0.41
N ILE A 150 15.90 8.60 -1.00
CA ILE A 150 16.79 9.53 -0.28
C ILE A 150 16.03 10.83 -0.07
N GLY A 151 15.54 11.06 1.15
CA GLY A 151 14.96 12.35 1.52
C GLY A 151 15.98 13.45 1.81
N HIS A 152 17.28 13.13 1.92
CA HIS A 152 18.30 14.12 2.29
C HIS A 152 19.65 13.91 1.59
N PRO A 153 20.23 14.94 0.93
CA PRO A 153 21.47 14.85 0.14
C PRO A 153 22.77 14.71 0.96
N PHE A 154 22.70 14.28 2.23
CA PHE A 154 23.90 14.05 3.05
C PHE A 154 24.55 12.68 2.83
N ASP A 155 24.02 11.87 1.90
CA ASP A 155 24.48 10.49 1.63
C ASP A 155 25.58 10.38 0.57
N ILE A 156 26.04 11.50 0.00
CA ILE A 156 27.20 11.54 -0.89
C ILE A 156 28.43 11.92 -0.07
N GLY A 157 29.40 10.99 -0.01
CA GLY A 157 30.66 11.20 0.72
C GLY A 157 31.34 12.51 0.34
N HIS A 158 31.77 13.27 1.34
CA HIS A 158 32.48 14.53 1.14
C HIS A 158 33.80 14.32 0.36
N PRO A 159 34.07 15.08 -0.71
CA PRO A 159 35.38 15.11 -1.35
C PRO A 159 36.29 16.05 -0.56
N PHE A 160 37.01 15.53 0.42
CA PHE A 160 38.18 16.21 0.96
C PHE A 160 39.44 15.53 0.44
N ASP A 161 40.32 16.30 -0.21
CA ASP A 161 41.59 15.88 -0.86
C ASP A 161 42.70 15.40 0.12
N ILE A 162 42.36 15.00 1.34
CA ILE A 162 43.34 14.46 2.30
C ILE A 162 42.72 13.27 3.03
N GLY A 163 43.21 12.07 2.69
CA GLY A 163 42.76 10.81 3.26
C GLY A 163 42.86 10.79 4.78
N HIS A 164 41.71 10.67 5.45
CA HIS A 164 41.68 10.24 6.84
C HIS A 164 41.95 8.73 6.93
N PRO A 165 42.51 8.23 8.05
CA PRO A 165 42.96 6.85 8.22
C PRO A 165 41.81 5.87 8.54
N PHE A 166 40.69 5.96 7.81
CA PHE A 166 39.54 5.07 7.98
C PHE A 166 38.95 4.70 6.60
N ASP A 167 38.88 3.41 6.29
CA ASP A 167 38.55 2.85 4.94
C ASP A 167 37.05 2.87 4.57
N ILE A 168 36.17 3.55 5.31
CA ILE A 168 34.73 3.63 5.02
C ILE A 168 34.25 5.07 5.27
N GLY A 169 33.71 5.71 4.23
CA GLY A 169 33.12 7.04 4.30
C GLY A 169 31.99 7.09 5.35
N HIS A 170 32.03 8.12 6.20
CA HIS A 170 31.03 8.35 7.24
C HIS A 170 29.61 8.49 6.62
N PRO A 171 28.65 7.64 6.98
CA PRO A 171 27.25 7.91 6.68
C PRO A 171 26.70 8.78 7.82
N PHE A 172 26.82 10.10 7.70
CA PHE A 172 26.21 11.02 8.67
C PHE A 172 24.66 10.99 8.63
N GLY A 173 24.05 10.29 7.66
CA GLY A 173 22.58 10.15 7.50
C GLY A 173 22.01 8.73 7.72
N ALA A 174 22.83 7.68 7.65
CA ALA A 174 22.34 6.30 7.84
C ALA A 174 22.12 5.99 9.34
N THR A 175 21.06 6.55 9.91
CA THR A 175 20.69 6.36 11.33
C THR A 175 20.46 4.89 11.71
N ASN A 176 20.34 3.99 10.73
CA ASN A 176 20.30 2.54 10.89
C ASN A 176 20.73 1.80 9.59
N PRO A 177 21.11 0.50 9.65
CA PRO A 177 21.50 -0.25 8.45
C PRO A 177 20.42 -0.40 7.36
N VAL A 178 19.14 -0.21 7.70
CA VAL A 178 18.02 -0.27 6.74
C VAL A 178 18.06 0.91 5.76
N SER A 179 18.54 2.08 6.18
CA SER A 179 18.67 3.24 5.28
C SER A 179 19.60 3.02 4.07
N THR A 180 20.50 2.02 4.12
CA THR A 180 21.38 1.69 2.97
C THR A 180 20.61 1.26 1.72
N TYR A 181 19.36 0.80 1.87
CA TYR A 181 18.48 0.45 0.74
C TYR A 181 17.91 1.67 0.01
N ALA A 182 18.08 2.89 0.53
CA ALA A 182 17.75 4.12 -0.17
C ALA A 182 18.90 4.62 -1.05
N VAL A 183 20.13 4.13 -0.85
CA VAL A 183 21.32 4.64 -1.55
C VAL A 183 21.50 3.97 -2.93
N PRO A 184 21.67 4.74 -4.03
CA PRO A 184 22.05 4.20 -5.33
C PRO A 184 23.26 3.27 -5.24
N GLY A 185 23.23 2.16 -5.97
CA GLY A 185 24.24 1.10 -5.93
C GLY A 185 24.04 0.06 -4.83
N THR A 186 23.27 0.35 -3.77
CA THR A 186 22.96 -0.60 -2.68
C THR A 186 21.47 -0.90 -2.52
N GLY A 187 20.62 -0.36 -3.40
CA GLY A 187 19.19 -0.66 -3.46
C GLY A 187 18.30 0.55 -3.74
N GLY A 188 18.85 1.76 -3.61
CA GLY A 188 18.14 3.00 -3.86
C GLY A 188 17.68 3.16 -5.30
N LEU A 189 16.71 4.05 -5.49
CA LEU A 189 16.23 4.45 -6.80
C LEU A 189 17.41 4.97 -7.63
N GLN A 190 17.62 4.39 -8.81
CA GLN A 190 18.68 4.84 -9.73
C GLN A 190 18.32 4.51 -11.19
N PRO A 191 18.71 5.36 -12.15
CA PRO A 191 18.49 5.09 -13.56
C PRO A 191 19.37 3.93 -14.03
N VAL A 192 18.86 3.16 -15.00
CA VAL A 192 19.59 2.02 -15.58
C VAL A 192 19.32 1.88 -17.07
N ALA A 193 20.38 1.54 -17.82
CA ALA A 193 20.27 1.25 -19.24
C ALA A 193 19.88 -0.22 -19.46
N TYR A 194 18.69 -0.46 -20.00
CA TYR A 194 18.28 -1.80 -20.44
C TYR A 194 18.59 -2.00 -21.93
N THR A 195 19.26 -3.11 -22.26
CA THR A 195 19.67 -3.44 -23.62
C THR A 195 18.96 -4.68 -24.19
N GLY A 196 18.08 -5.31 -23.41
CA GLY A 196 17.31 -6.48 -23.84
C GLY A 196 16.01 -6.14 -24.58
N PRO A 197 15.24 -7.16 -24.98
CA PRO A 197 13.93 -6.98 -25.59
C PRO A 197 12.85 -6.66 -24.55
N ALA A 198 11.80 -5.97 -24.97
CA ALA A 198 10.59 -5.82 -24.15
C ALA A 198 9.92 -7.19 -23.88
N PRO A 199 9.14 -7.33 -22.78
CA PRO A 199 8.29 -8.50 -22.56
C PRO A 199 7.40 -8.77 -23.78
N VAL A 200 7.44 -10.01 -24.28
CA VAL A 200 6.72 -10.41 -25.49
C VAL A 200 5.35 -10.91 -25.11
N ARG A 201 4.31 -10.28 -25.68
CA ARG A 201 2.91 -10.68 -25.52
C ARG A 201 2.48 -11.57 -26.67
N GLN A 202 1.64 -12.56 -26.41
CA GLN A 202 0.94 -13.29 -27.46
C GLN A 202 -0.05 -12.36 -28.15
N THR A 203 -0.41 -12.61 -29.41
CA THR A 203 -1.43 -11.80 -30.10
C THR A 203 -2.80 -12.02 -29.49
N ASP A 204 -3.16 -13.30 -29.29
CA ASP A 204 -4.47 -13.74 -28.84
C ASP A 204 -4.30 -14.65 -27.62
N VAL A 205 -5.07 -14.38 -26.57
CA VAL A 205 -5.09 -15.18 -25.34
C VAL A 205 -6.53 -15.55 -25.07
N GLU A 206 -6.86 -16.82 -25.27
CA GLU A 206 -8.20 -17.36 -25.06
C GLU A 206 -8.38 -17.85 -23.61
N PRO A 207 -9.55 -17.61 -22.98
CA PRO A 207 -10.67 -16.80 -23.47
C PRO A 207 -10.45 -15.29 -23.31
N ARG A 208 -9.50 -14.90 -22.44
CA ARG A 208 -9.09 -13.52 -22.20
C ARG A 208 -7.73 -13.50 -21.52
N ARG A 209 -7.13 -12.31 -21.47
CA ARG A 209 -5.98 -12.03 -20.62
C ARG A 209 -6.38 -12.03 -19.14
N PRO A 210 -5.50 -12.49 -18.22
CA PRO A 210 -5.70 -12.27 -16.79
C PRO A 210 -5.61 -10.77 -16.50
N VAL A 211 -6.44 -10.29 -15.57
CA VAL A 211 -6.49 -8.88 -15.22
C VAL A 211 -5.92 -8.66 -13.83
N VAL A 212 -4.89 -7.81 -13.76
CA VAL A 212 -4.30 -7.35 -12.49
C VAL A 212 -4.70 -5.90 -12.28
N ALA A 213 -5.42 -5.64 -11.20
CA ALA A 213 -5.71 -4.29 -10.73
C ALA A 213 -4.63 -3.81 -9.76
N MET A 214 -4.34 -2.51 -9.79
CA MET A 214 -3.47 -1.84 -8.84
C MET A 214 -4.05 -0.47 -8.45
N LEU A 215 -3.91 -0.14 -7.17
CA LEU A 215 -4.38 1.11 -6.57
C LEU A 215 -3.17 1.79 -5.91
N ASP A 216 -2.58 2.76 -6.59
CA ASP A 216 -1.27 3.36 -6.25
C ASP A 216 -1.20 4.84 -6.72
N THR A 217 -0.04 5.37 -7.07
CA THR A 217 0.16 6.71 -7.66
C THR A 217 -0.38 6.84 -9.08
N GLY A 218 -0.66 5.72 -9.75
CA GLY A 218 -1.21 5.66 -11.11
C GLY A 218 -0.30 4.90 -12.07
N CYS A 219 -0.23 5.37 -13.32
CA CYS A 219 0.74 4.90 -14.30
C CYS A 219 1.02 5.99 -15.34
N GLY A 220 2.28 6.39 -15.42
CA GLY A 220 2.84 7.32 -16.38
C GLY A 220 2.95 6.73 -17.79
N THR A 221 3.71 7.39 -18.64
CA THR A 221 3.98 6.94 -20.01
C THR A 221 5.25 6.11 -20.07
N HIS A 222 5.17 4.89 -20.61
CA HIS A 222 6.33 4.06 -20.88
C HIS A 222 6.02 3.08 -22.03
N PRO A 223 6.92 2.88 -23.02
CA PRO A 223 6.64 2.06 -24.21
C PRO A 223 6.27 0.60 -23.92
N TRP A 224 6.75 0.02 -22.82
CA TRP A 224 6.35 -1.33 -22.41
C TRP A 224 4.90 -1.42 -21.95
N LEU A 225 4.34 -0.30 -21.48
CA LEU A 225 3.03 -0.26 -20.83
C LEU A 225 1.92 0.22 -21.79
N ASP A 226 2.29 0.75 -22.96
CA ASP A 226 1.37 1.16 -24.01
C ASP A 226 0.53 -0.03 -24.48
N GLY A 227 -0.80 0.09 -24.37
CA GLY A 227 -1.74 -0.99 -24.72
C GLY A 227 -1.74 -2.18 -23.74
N VAL A 228 -1.06 -2.07 -22.60
CA VAL A 228 -1.10 -3.03 -21.47
C VAL A 228 -1.93 -2.46 -20.33
N VAL A 229 -1.71 -1.19 -19.97
CA VAL A 229 -2.31 -0.54 -18.80
C VAL A 229 -3.51 0.32 -19.20
N LYS A 230 -4.66 0.07 -18.59
CA LYS A 230 -5.86 0.91 -18.67
C LYS A 230 -5.94 1.80 -17.43
N LYS A 231 -6.14 3.11 -17.64
CA LYS A 231 -6.06 4.15 -16.59
C LYS A 231 -7.38 4.90 -16.36
N ASP A 232 -8.37 4.57 -17.17
CA ASP A 232 -9.63 5.31 -17.33
C ASP A 232 -10.87 4.44 -17.06
N VAL A 233 -10.69 3.27 -16.46
CA VAL A 233 -11.82 2.45 -15.98
C VAL A 233 -12.50 3.19 -14.84
N LYS A 234 -13.82 3.39 -14.98
CA LYS A 234 -14.66 4.20 -14.09
C LYS A 234 -15.89 3.41 -13.68
N LEU A 235 -16.49 3.78 -12.54
CA LEU A 235 -17.79 3.28 -12.12
C LEU A 235 -18.85 4.36 -12.35
N ASP A 236 -19.79 4.13 -13.26
CA ASP A 236 -20.88 5.07 -13.59
C ASP A 236 -20.40 6.50 -13.92
N GLY A 237 -19.25 6.61 -14.58
CA GLY A 237 -18.62 7.88 -14.94
C GLY A 237 -17.78 8.52 -13.83
N HIS A 238 -17.82 7.97 -12.61
CA HIS A 238 -16.97 8.40 -11.50
C HIS A 238 -15.60 7.73 -11.56
N THR A 239 -14.55 8.53 -11.40
CA THR A 239 -13.18 8.04 -11.22
C THR A 239 -13.11 7.20 -9.94
N ILE A 240 -12.39 6.08 -10.00
CA ILE A 240 -12.04 5.30 -8.81
C ILE A 240 -10.73 5.88 -8.25
N GLY A 241 -10.76 6.27 -6.97
CA GLY A 241 -9.69 7.01 -6.33
C GLY A 241 -9.66 8.48 -6.76
N PHE A 242 -8.46 9.06 -6.91
CA PHE A 242 -8.27 10.45 -7.25
C PHE A 242 -8.32 10.72 -8.76
N ASP A 243 -8.94 11.84 -9.10
CA ASP A 243 -8.97 12.34 -10.46
C ASP A 243 -7.91 13.44 -10.68
N HIS A 244 -8.07 14.20 -11.76
CA HIS A 244 -7.18 15.29 -12.14
C HIS A 244 -7.14 16.49 -11.18
N THR A 245 -8.01 16.58 -10.16
CA THR A 245 -7.94 17.67 -9.17
C THR A 245 -6.79 17.49 -8.19
N ILE A 246 -6.25 16.28 -8.08
CA ILE A 246 -5.05 15.97 -7.31
C ILE A 246 -3.85 15.90 -8.25
N PRO A 247 -2.71 16.56 -7.94
CA PRO A 247 -1.52 16.51 -8.78
C PRO A 247 -1.04 15.08 -9.02
N ASP A 248 -0.45 14.85 -10.20
CA ASP A 248 -0.21 13.52 -10.76
C ASP A 248 1.28 13.16 -10.71
N SER A 249 1.69 12.42 -9.68
CA SER A 249 3.08 11.97 -9.44
C SER A 249 3.64 11.06 -10.55
N GLU A 250 2.81 10.68 -11.52
CA GLU A 250 3.22 9.91 -12.70
C GLU A 250 3.46 10.80 -13.94
N LYS A 251 3.22 12.12 -13.81
CA LYS A 251 3.43 13.14 -14.85
C LYS A 251 4.34 14.27 -14.39
N ASP A 252 4.13 14.73 -13.16
CA ASP A 252 4.87 15.80 -12.54
C ASP A 252 5.53 15.23 -11.27
N PRO A 253 6.85 15.00 -11.31
CA PRO A 253 7.52 14.24 -10.25
C PRO A 253 7.97 15.11 -9.07
N ASP A 254 7.79 16.44 -9.10
CA ASP A 254 8.24 17.35 -8.03
C ASP A 254 7.14 18.38 -7.73
N THR A 255 6.27 18.07 -6.76
CA THR A 255 5.08 18.85 -6.44
C THR A 255 4.93 19.20 -4.96
N VAL A 256 5.57 18.45 -4.07
CA VAL A 256 5.54 18.70 -2.61
C VAL A 256 6.75 19.54 -2.19
N GLY A 257 7.87 19.38 -2.89
CA GLY A 257 9.19 19.90 -2.53
C GLY A 257 9.81 20.91 -3.49
N GLY A 258 9.07 21.45 -4.48
CA GLY A 258 9.58 22.13 -5.69
C GLY A 258 10.58 23.31 -5.60
N LEU A 259 11.10 23.61 -4.42
CA LEU A 259 12.27 24.47 -4.21
C LEU A 259 13.57 23.69 -3.96
N ASP A 260 13.53 22.37 -3.73
CA ASP A 260 14.73 21.54 -3.51
C ASP A 260 15.21 20.80 -4.76
N GLY A 261 14.36 20.69 -5.79
CA GLY A 261 14.66 20.05 -7.06
C GLY A 261 14.74 18.52 -6.99
N LEU A 262 14.29 17.91 -5.89
CA LEU A 262 14.25 16.46 -5.75
C LEU A 262 12.94 15.91 -6.32
N LEU A 263 12.98 14.67 -6.79
CA LEU A 263 11.75 13.95 -7.07
C LEU A 263 11.00 13.72 -5.75
N ASP A 264 9.68 13.86 -5.78
CA ASP A 264 8.79 13.52 -4.69
C ASP A 264 8.95 12.01 -4.36
N PRO A 265 8.87 11.60 -3.07
CA PRO A 265 9.12 10.23 -2.58
C PRO A 265 8.35 9.07 -3.22
N HIS A 266 7.36 9.37 -4.07
CA HIS A 266 6.45 8.42 -4.68
C HIS A 266 6.40 8.56 -6.20
N ALA A 267 7.21 9.46 -6.79
CA ALA A 267 7.18 9.76 -8.21
C ALA A 267 7.49 8.50 -9.03
N GLY A 268 6.55 8.12 -9.91
CA GLY A 268 6.72 6.98 -10.80
C GLY A 268 6.58 5.60 -10.16
N HIS A 269 6.21 5.52 -8.88
CA HIS A 269 6.04 4.26 -8.15
C HIS A 269 5.03 3.32 -8.83
N GLY A 270 3.92 3.87 -9.31
CA GLY A 270 2.86 3.15 -10.01
C GLY A 270 3.32 2.60 -11.36
N THR A 271 4.04 3.41 -12.14
CA THR A 271 4.70 2.93 -13.37
C THR A 271 5.71 1.82 -13.09
N PHE A 272 6.48 1.95 -12.01
CA PHE A 272 7.46 0.96 -11.61
C PHE A 272 6.81 -0.40 -11.29
N ILE A 273 5.73 -0.42 -10.52
CA ILE A 273 5.03 -1.67 -10.19
C ILE A 273 4.30 -2.27 -11.39
N ALA A 274 3.75 -1.46 -12.30
CA ALA A 274 3.13 -1.95 -13.52
C ALA A 274 4.14 -2.70 -14.42
N GLY A 275 5.38 -2.20 -14.51
CA GLY A 275 6.46 -2.89 -15.19
C GLY A 275 6.82 -4.24 -14.56
N LEU A 276 6.77 -4.36 -13.23
CA LEU A 276 7.06 -5.62 -12.53
C LEU A 276 5.97 -6.67 -12.78
N ILE A 277 4.71 -6.26 -12.79
CA ILE A 277 3.57 -7.12 -13.13
C ILE A 277 3.73 -7.65 -14.56
N LEU A 278 3.97 -6.76 -15.51
CA LEU A 278 4.15 -7.12 -16.93
C LEU A 278 5.33 -8.07 -17.15
N GLN A 279 6.46 -7.86 -16.46
CA GLN A 279 7.62 -8.75 -16.56
C GLN A 279 7.31 -10.17 -16.09
N ASN A 280 6.44 -10.34 -15.09
CA ASN A 280 6.07 -11.65 -14.54
C ASN A 280 4.88 -12.30 -15.26
N CYS A 281 4.03 -11.51 -15.91
CA CYS A 281 2.97 -11.97 -16.81
C CYS A 281 2.90 -11.07 -18.05
N PRO A 282 3.63 -11.37 -19.13
CA PRO A 282 3.57 -10.56 -20.36
C PRO A 282 2.16 -10.49 -20.95
N ASP A 283 1.36 -11.52 -20.74
CA ASP A 283 0.02 -11.61 -21.29
C ASP A 283 -1.07 -10.91 -20.46
N VAL A 284 -0.70 -10.19 -19.42
CA VAL A 284 -1.62 -9.46 -18.52
C VAL A 284 -2.31 -8.26 -19.19
N GLU A 285 -3.48 -7.91 -18.67
CA GLU A 285 -4.05 -6.56 -18.76
C GLU A 285 -3.99 -5.92 -17.36
N ILE A 286 -3.55 -4.66 -17.28
CA ILE A 286 -3.40 -3.98 -15.99
C ILE A 286 -4.44 -2.87 -15.89
N LEU A 287 -5.18 -2.83 -14.78
CA LEU A 287 -6.01 -1.69 -14.41
C LEU A 287 -5.26 -0.87 -13.36
N SER A 288 -4.97 0.40 -13.66
CA SER A 288 -4.23 1.27 -12.75
C SER A 288 -5.07 2.47 -12.35
N TRP A 289 -5.35 2.59 -11.06
CA TRP A 289 -6.05 3.71 -10.46
C TRP A 289 -5.14 4.50 -9.52
N ARG A 290 -5.38 5.82 -9.50
CA ARG A 290 -4.67 6.76 -8.64
C ARG A 290 -5.38 6.84 -7.30
N ILE A 291 -4.67 6.60 -6.21
CA ILE A 291 -5.16 6.76 -4.83
C ILE A 291 -4.15 7.50 -3.95
N MET A 292 -2.89 7.56 -4.39
CA MET A 292 -1.79 8.18 -3.67
C MET A 292 -1.62 9.62 -4.20
N PRO A 293 -1.81 10.66 -3.37
CA PRO A 293 -1.43 12.01 -3.71
C PRO A 293 0.10 12.16 -3.60
N PRO A 294 0.69 13.24 -4.14
CA PRO A 294 2.14 13.40 -4.11
C PRO A 294 2.76 13.47 -2.71
N ASP A 295 2.04 14.03 -1.74
CA ASP A 295 2.48 14.06 -0.34
C ASP A 295 2.41 12.68 0.33
N GLY A 296 1.66 11.73 -0.24
CA GLY A 296 1.60 10.32 0.13
C GLY A 296 0.37 9.93 0.96
N PRO A 297 0.20 10.42 2.19
CA PRO A 297 -0.87 10.02 3.09
C PRO A 297 -2.28 10.03 2.48
N VAL A 298 -2.97 8.89 2.57
CA VAL A 298 -4.35 8.69 2.11
C VAL A 298 -5.24 8.39 3.32
N SER A 299 -6.40 9.02 3.41
CA SER A 299 -7.38 8.60 4.42
C SER A 299 -8.03 7.27 4.05
N GLU A 300 -8.19 6.39 5.04
CA GLU A 300 -8.83 5.08 4.92
C GLU A 300 -10.24 5.18 4.33
N PHE A 301 -11.02 6.22 4.61
CA PHE A 301 -12.32 6.47 3.99
C PHE A 301 -12.27 6.44 2.45
N VAL A 302 -11.33 7.20 1.87
CA VAL A 302 -11.16 7.31 0.41
C VAL A 302 -10.70 5.97 -0.15
N TRP A 303 -9.80 5.29 0.56
CA TRP A 303 -9.28 3.99 0.14
C TRP A 303 -10.36 2.90 0.16
N ILE A 304 -11.12 2.75 1.25
CA ILE A 304 -12.23 1.81 1.36
C ILE A 304 -13.31 2.11 0.31
N THR A 305 -13.60 3.39 0.05
CA THR A 305 -14.55 3.79 -1.00
C THR A 305 -14.07 3.34 -2.39
N ALA A 306 -12.79 3.53 -2.71
CA ALA A 306 -12.22 3.06 -3.98
C ALA A 306 -12.26 1.53 -4.08
N LEU A 307 -11.90 0.79 -3.02
CA LEU A 307 -11.99 -0.67 -2.98
C LEU A 307 -13.44 -1.15 -3.16
N ALA A 308 -14.41 -0.47 -2.56
CA ALA A 308 -15.82 -0.74 -2.75
C ALA A 308 -16.24 -0.52 -4.22
N GLN A 309 -15.82 0.56 -4.87
CA GLN A 309 -16.08 0.74 -6.30
C GLN A 309 -15.51 -0.41 -7.14
N ILE A 310 -14.32 -0.91 -6.79
CA ILE A 310 -13.69 -2.06 -7.45
C ILE A 310 -14.52 -3.34 -7.27
N VAL A 311 -15.05 -3.62 -6.06
CA VAL A 311 -15.98 -4.74 -5.83
C VAL A 311 -17.18 -4.65 -6.77
N GLU A 312 -17.75 -3.46 -6.94
CA GLU A 312 -18.91 -3.26 -7.81
C GLU A 312 -18.57 -3.53 -9.29
N LEU A 313 -17.37 -3.17 -9.76
CA LEU A 313 -16.91 -3.53 -11.11
C LEU A 313 -16.86 -5.05 -11.31
N VAL A 314 -16.29 -5.78 -10.34
CA VAL A 314 -16.17 -7.25 -10.40
C VAL A 314 -17.54 -7.90 -10.36
N ARG A 315 -18.41 -7.45 -9.45
CA ARG A 315 -19.78 -7.95 -9.35
C ARG A 315 -20.54 -7.77 -10.66
N ARG A 316 -20.51 -6.56 -11.24
CA ARG A 316 -21.19 -6.28 -12.51
C ARG A 316 -20.65 -7.14 -13.64
N HIS A 317 -19.34 -7.41 -13.69
CA HIS A 317 -18.76 -8.30 -14.69
C HIS A 317 -19.32 -9.72 -14.57
N GLN A 318 -19.30 -10.28 -13.36
CA GLN A 318 -19.80 -11.64 -13.10
C GLN A 318 -21.30 -11.79 -13.36
N GLU A 319 -22.08 -10.74 -13.16
CA GLU A 319 -23.52 -10.72 -13.41
C GLU A 319 -23.90 -10.27 -14.83
N GLY A 320 -22.93 -9.92 -15.68
CA GLY A 320 -23.18 -9.43 -17.04
C GLY A 320 -23.87 -8.06 -17.09
N LEU A 321 -23.71 -7.23 -16.05
CA LEU A 321 -24.27 -5.90 -15.97
C LEU A 321 -23.35 -4.84 -16.64
N PRO A 322 -23.91 -3.75 -17.19
CA PRO A 322 -23.13 -2.69 -17.82
C PRO A 322 -22.11 -2.03 -16.87
N GLY A 323 -20.92 -1.73 -17.40
CA GLY A 323 -19.84 -1.11 -16.63
C GLY A 323 -19.08 -2.06 -15.72
N GLY A 324 -19.33 -3.38 -15.81
CA GLY A 324 -18.50 -4.39 -15.15
C GLY A 324 -17.15 -4.57 -15.82
N HIS A 325 -16.14 -4.91 -15.02
CA HIS A 325 -14.80 -5.27 -15.49
C HIS A 325 -14.27 -6.51 -14.76
N PRO A 326 -13.62 -7.46 -15.48
CA PRO A 326 -12.96 -8.58 -14.84
C PRO A 326 -11.73 -8.11 -14.06
N ILE A 327 -11.52 -8.69 -12.89
CA ILE A 327 -10.30 -8.55 -12.10
C ILE A 327 -10.01 -9.92 -11.50
N ASP A 328 -8.81 -10.45 -11.70
CA ASP A 328 -8.42 -11.73 -11.12
C ASP A 328 -7.47 -11.55 -9.94
N VAL A 329 -6.66 -10.50 -9.97
CA VAL A 329 -5.70 -10.18 -8.91
C VAL A 329 -5.76 -8.69 -8.60
N LEU A 330 -5.81 -8.32 -7.33
CA LEU A 330 -5.66 -6.95 -6.86
C LEU A 330 -4.33 -6.81 -6.11
N SER A 331 -3.42 -5.97 -6.61
CA SER A 331 -2.15 -5.67 -5.96
C SER A 331 -2.26 -4.38 -5.13
N LEU A 332 -1.96 -4.48 -3.83
CA LEU A 332 -1.98 -3.36 -2.88
C LEU A 332 -0.58 -3.19 -2.28
N SER A 333 0.12 -2.15 -2.72
CA SER A 333 1.45 -1.77 -2.23
C SER A 333 1.39 -0.63 -1.21
N ILE A 334 0.34 -0.63 -0.38
CA ILE A 334 -0.01 0.41 0.60
C ILE A 334 -0.56 -0.26 1.86
N GLY A 335 -0.35 0.35 3.03
CA GLY A 335 -0.92 -0.17 4.27
C GLY A 335 -0.79 0.78 5.45
N TYR A 336 -1.22 0.31 6.61
CA TYR A 336 -1.14 1.05 7.87
C TYR A 336 -1.00 0.09 9.06
N TYR A 337 -0.73 0.63 10.24
CA TYR A 337 -0.66 -0.16 11.47
C TYR A 337 -1.81 0.21 12.40
N HIS A 338 -2.62 -0.77 12.79
CA HIS A 338 -3.76 -0.54 13.67
C HIS A 338 -3.33 -0.34 15.14
N GLU A 339 -4.08 0.45 15.90
CA GLU A 339 -3.78 0.79 17.31
C GLU A 339 -4.05 -0.36 18.29
N THR A 340 -5.07 -1.18 18.04
CA THR A 340 -5.38 -2.37 18.85
C THR A 340 -5.62 -3.61 17.97
N PRO A 341 -4.56 -4.23 17.41
CA PRO A 341 -4.69 -5.39 16.51
C PRO A 341 -5.25 -6.65 17.22
N GLU A 342 -5.23 -6.68 18.55
CA GLU A 342 -5.71 -7.80 19.37
C GLU A 342 -7.19 -7.66 19.78
N ASP A 343 -7.86 -6.56 19.44
CA ASP A 343 -9.26 -6.31 19.81
C ASP A 343 -10.23 -7.17 18.98
N GLU A 344 -11.30 -7.72 19.56
CA GLU A 344 -12.33 -8.44 18.78
C GLU A 344 -13.18 -7.50 17.89
N LEU A 345 -13.18 -6.20 18.16
CA LEU A 345 -13.79 -5.15 17.32
C LEU A 345 -12.89 -4.73 16.16
N PHE A 346 -11.78 -5.44 15.96
CA PHE A 346 -10.73 -5.15 15.01
C PHE A 346 -11.27 -5.06 13.57
N ASP A 347 -10.94 -3.93 12.93
CA ASP A 347 -11.17 -3.50 11.55
C ASP A 347 -12.06 -4.41 10.67
N ILE A 348 -13.33 -4.53 11.07
CA ILE A 348 -14.37 -5.22 10.29
C ILE A 348 -14.59 -4.48 8.95
N SER A 349 -14.37 -3.16 8.94
CA SER A 349 -14.69 -2.29 7.81
C SER A 349 -13.83 -2.58 6.59
N LEU A 350 -12.50 -2.52 6.70
CA LEU A 350 -11.61 -2.80 5.57
C LEU A 350 -11.70 -4.26 5.14
N TYR A 351 -11.64 -5.20 6.10
CA TYR A 351 -11.69 -6.62 5.77
C TYR A 351 -12.97 -6.99 5.04
N SER A 352 -14.14 -6.49 5.46
CA SER A 352 -15.42 -6.83 4.80
C SER A 352 -15.42 -6.49 3.30
N VAL A 353 -14.78 -5.39 2.89
CA VAL A 353 -14.70 -5.03 1.46
C VAL A 353 -13.73 -5.95 0.71
N LEU A 354 -12.60 -6.31 1.32
CA LEU A 354 -11.65 -7.26 0.73
C LEU A 354 -12.23 -8.68 0.66
N GLU A 355 -13.03 -9.07 1.66
CA GLU A 355 -13.75 -10.34 1.70
C GLU A 355 -14.73 -10.45 0.52
N GLU A 356 -15.44 -9.38 0.17
CA GLU A 356 -16.33 -9.37 -1.00
C GLU A 356 -15.57 -9.55 -2.34
N LEU A 357 -14.34 -9.04 -2.45
CA LEU A 357 -13.47 -9.34 -3.60
C LEU A 357 -13.06 -10.82 -3.59
N ASN A 358 -12.65 -11.33 -2.44
CA ASN A 358 -12.15 -12.70 -2.32
C ASN A 358 -13.22 -13.76 -2.57
N LYS A 359 -14.45 -13.55 -2.07
CA LYS A 359 -15.63 -14.40 -2.35
C LYS A 359 -15.99 -14.46 -3.84
N ARG A 360 -15.55 -13.45 -4.60
CA ARG A 360 -15.72 -13.38 -6.07
C ARG A 360 -14.54 -13.99 -6.83
N GLY A 361 -13.54 -14.51 -6.12
CA GLY A 361 -12.37 -15.16 -6.70
C GLY A 361 -11.23 -14.22 -7.07
N VAL A 362 -11.28 -12.95 -6.64
CA VAL A 362 -10.14 -12.02 -6.80
C VAL A 362 -9.08 -12.36 -5.76
N VAL A 363 -7.85 -12.59 -6.16
CA VAL A 363 -6.74 -12.76 -5.21
C VAL A 363 -6.17 -11.40 -4.83
N VAL A 364 -6.24 -11.02 -3.56
CA VAL A 364 -5.64 -9.77 -3.07
C VAL A 364 -4.21 -10.01 -2.61
N VAL A 365 -3.24 -9.28 -3.15
CA VAL A 365 -1.80 -9.42 -2.85
C VAL A 365 -1.29 -8.12 -2.23
N CYS A 366 -0.80 -8.18 -1.00
CA CYS A 366 -0.41 -7.03 -0.21
C CYS A 366 1.08 -7.05 0.15
N SER A 367 1.74 -5.89 0.07
CA SER A 367 3.11 -5.71 0.58
C SER A 367 3.14 -5.76 2.10
N ALA A 368 4.16 -6.37 2.70
CA ALA A 368 4.28 -6.47 4.16
C ALA A 368 4.71 -5.15 4.85
N GLY A 369 5.33 -4.20 4.14
CA GLY A 369 5.89 -2.97 4.72
C GLY A 369 7.39 -3.06 5.01
N ASN A 370 8.00 -1.89 5.23
CA ASN A 370 9.45 -1.67 5.12
C ASN A 370 10.11 -1.19 6.43
N ASP A 371 9.49 -1.47 7.58
CA ASP A 371 9.89 -0.91 8.87
C ASP A 371 10.82 -1.82 9.71
N ALA A 372 11.21 -2.98 9.18
CA ALA A 372 11.97 -4.00 9.90
C ALA A 372 11.32 -4.39 11.24
N THR A 373 10.01 -4.63 11.20
CA THR A 373 9.20 -4.99 12.38
C THR A 373 8.43 -6.27 12.20
N ALA A 374 8.04 -6.89 13.31
CA ALA A 374 7.08 -7.99 13.33
C ALA A 374 5.62 -7.54 13.53
N ARG A 375 5.40 -6.25 13.80
CA ARG A 375 4.06 -5.68 13.98
C ARG A 375 3.23 -5.83 12.70
N GLU A 376 1.98 -6.22 12.90
CA GLU A 376 0.98 -6.45 11.87
C GLU A 376 0.72 -5.17 11.07
N ASN A 377 0.93 -5.24 9.76
CA ASN A 377 0.58 -4.18 8.81
C ASN A 377 -0.66 -4.60 8.00
N TYR A 378 -1.68 -3.75 7.94
CA TYR A 378 -2.95 -4.04 7.28
C TYR A 378 -3.03 -3.34 5.92
N PRO A 379 -3.48 -4.06 4.87
CA PRO A 379 -4.31 -5.26 4.93
C PRO A 379 -3.53 -6.58 4.88
N ALA A 380 -2.20 -6.55 4.75
CA ALA A 380 -1.39 -7.75 4.61
C ALA A 380 -1.58 -8.75 5.77
N ALA A 381 -1.73 -8.26 7.00
CA ALA A 381 -1.94 -9.10 8.17
C ALA A 381 -3.31 -9.79 8.24
N PHE A 382 -4.25 -9.51 7.32
CA PHE A 382 -5.46 -10.32 7.12
C PHE A 382 -5.19 -11.63 6.37
N ALA A 383 -3.98 -11.87 5.87
CA ALA A 383 -3.59 -13.17 5.35
C ALA A 383 -3.78 -14.29 6.40
N PRO A 384 -3.98 -15.56 6.00
CA PRO A 384 -4.02 -16.67 6.95
C PRO A 384 -2.64 -16.88 7.58
N TRP A 385 -2.50 -16.69 8.89
CA TRP A 385 -1.19 -16.75 9.55
C TRP A 385 -0.63 -18.17 9.58
N LYS A 386 0.69 -18.30 9.39
CA LYS A 386 1.41 -19.58 9.37
C LYS A 386 1.27 -20.40 10.66
N ASN A 387 0.98 -19.75 11.79
CA ASN A 387 0.81 -20.40 13.09
C ASN A 387 -0.66 -20.66 13.46
N GLY A 388 -1.60 -20.44 12.53
CA GLY A 388 -3.03 -20.59 12.74
C GLY A 388 -3.67 -19.55 13.66
N LYS A 389 -2.92 -18.61 14.25
CA LYS A 389 -3.44 -17.63 15.22
C LYS A 389 -3.89 -16.31 14.60
N GLY A 390 -3.98 -16.26 13.28
CA GLY A 390 -4.41 -15.08 12.55
C GLY A 390 -5.91 -14.82 12.69
N PRO A 391 -6.35 -13.58 12.40
CA PRO A 391 -7.75 -13.21 12.48
C PRO A 391 -8.61 -13.93 11.45
N ILE A 392 -8.02 -14.31 10.31
CA ILE A 392 -8.71 -14.94 9.19
C ILE A 392 -8.17 -16.35 8.98
N ARG A 393 -9.07 -17.32 8.86
CA ARG A 393 -8.74 -18.71 8.51
C ARG A 393 -8.91 -18.94 7.01
N PRO A 394 -8.10 -19.82 6.40
CA PRO A 394 -8.36 -20.30 5.04
C PRO A 394 -9.78 -20.84 4.90
N SER A 395 -10.44 -20.57 3.77
CA SER A 395 -11.77 -21.07 3.45
C SER A 395 -11.85 -21.41 1.97
N ALA A 396 -12.55 -22.49 1.62
CA ALA A 396 -12.81 -22.86 0.24
C ALA A 396 -13.84 -21.95 -0.45
N GLU A 397 -14.53 -21.08 0.31
CA GLU A 397 -15.57 -20.17 -0.18
C GLU A 397 -15.02 -18.83 -0.69
N GLN A 398 -13.73 -18.55 -0.45
CA GLN A 398 -13.08 -17.32 -0.87
C GLN A 398 -11.58 -17.52 -1.09
N THR A 399 -10.95 -16.72 -1.94
CA THR A 399 -9.49 -16.66 -2.08
C THR A 399 -8.83 -16.07 -0.83
N PRO A 400 -7.55 -16.38 -0.55
CA PRO A 400 -6.84 -15.75 0.56
C PRO A 400 -6.27 -14.38 0.18
N ILE A 401 -6.08 -13.52 1.18
CA ILE A 401 -5.13 -12.40 1.06
C ILE A 401 -3.70 -12.97 1.13
N VAL A 402 -2.85 -12.55 0.21
CA VAL A 402 -1.45 -12.96 0.11
C VAL A 402 -0.55 -11.83 0.60
N SER A 403 0.08 -12.00 1.75
CA SER A 403 1.06 -11.05 2.31
C SER A 403 2.47 -11.37 1.86
N VAL A 404 3.17 -10.36 1.32
CA VAL A 404 4.47 -10.56 0.66
C VAL A 404 5.56 -9.67 1.28
N GLY A 405 6.56 -10.33 1.87
CA GLY A 405 7.81 -9.71 2.29
C GLY A 405 8.86 -9.67 1.17
N ALA A 406 9.95 -8.94 1.40
CA ALA A 406 11.00 -8.72 0.42
C ALA A 406 12.25 -9.57 0.66
N ARG A 407 12.90 -9.96 -0.43
CA ARG A 407 14.22 -10.62 -0.45
C ARG A 407 15.26 -9.77 -1.16
N ASN A 408 16.49 -9.91 -0.70
CA ASN A 408 17.70 -9.45 -1.37
C ASN A 408 18.02 -10.28 -2.62
N PRO A 409 18.90 -9.78 -3.52
CA PRO A 409 19.34 -10.52 -4.70
C PRO A 409 19.93 -11.90 -4.39
N ASN A 410 20.61 -12.06 -3.25
CA ASN A 410 21.16 -13.34 -2.80
C ASN A 410 20.12 -14.28 -2.16
N GLY A 411 18.84 -13.91 -2.16
CA GLY A 411 17.73 -14.72 -1.68
C GLY A 411 17.46 -14.65 -0.17
N THR A 412 18.27 -13.91 0.60
CA THR A 412 17.98 -13.65 2.02
C THR A 412 16.81 -12.68 2.17
N VAL A 413 16.12 -12.71 3.31
CA VAL A 413 15.10 -11.69 3.63
C VAL A 413 15.78 -10.32 3.68
N ALA A 414 15.19 -9.32 3.03
CA ALA A 414 15.69 -7.96 3.05
C ALA A 414 15.58 -7.38 4.46
N LEU A 415 16.59 -6.64 4.92
CA LEU A 415 16.64 -6.20 6.32
C LEU A 415 15.47 -5.27 6.69
N TYR A 416 14.97 -4.51 5.71
CA TYR A 416 13.82 -3.64 5.88
C TYR A 416 12.48 -4.37 5.93
N SER A 417 12.41 -5.59 5.38
CA SER A 417 11.13 -6.27 5.21
C SER A 417 10.52 -6.51 6.58
N ASN A 418 9.26 -6.10 6.74
CA ASN A 418 8.47 -6.62 7.84
C ASN A 418 8.40 -8.15 7.75
N THR A 419 8.24 -8.77 8.92
CA THR A 419 8.26 -10.22 9.06
C THR A 419 7.23 -10.65 10.11
N GLY A 420 7.06 -11.95 10.32
CA GLY A 420 6.09 -12.49 11.27
C GLY A 420 5.28 -13.64 10.71
N PRO A 421 4.46 -14.30 11.54
CA PRO A 421 3.61 -15.41 11.10
C PRO A 421 2.57 -14.98 10.06
N TRP A 422 2.24 -13.69 10.02
CA TRP A 422 1.30 -13.09 9.10
C TRP A 422 1.89 -12.81 7.72
N VAL A 423 3.22 -12.87 7.53
CA VAL A 423 3.88 -12.75 6.22
C VAL A 423 4.01 -14.14 5.59
N ARG A 424 3.31 -14.36 4.48
CA ARG A 424 3.11 -15.72 3.93
C ARG A 424 3.95 -16.04 2.70
N ALA A 425 4.43 -15.04 1.98
CA ALA A 425 5.39 -15.19 0.89
C ALA A 425 6.56 -14.21 1.04
N TYR A 426 7.69 -14.53 0.41
CA TYR A 426 8.85 -13.64 0.32
C TYR A 426 9.40 -13.70 -1.09
N GLU A 427 9.53 -12.54 -1.74
CA GLU A 427 9.94 -12.43 -3.13
C GLU A 427 11.07 -11.40 -3.32
N GLN A 428 11.89 -11.57 -4.37
CA GLN A 428 12.93 -10.61 -4.72
C GLN A 428 12.33 -9.23 -4.99
N ALA A 429 12.79 -8.26 -4.19
CA ALA A 429 12.25 -6.91 -4.21
C ALA A 429 13.25 -5.84 -3.75
N SER A 430 14.50 -6.22 -3.46
CA SER A 430 15.61 -5.28 -3.28
C SER A 430 16.46 -5.24 -4.54
N ALA A 431 16.80 -4.03 -4.99
CA ALA A 431 17.53 -3.77 -6.22
C ALA A 431 16.91 -4.46 -7.45
N VAL A 432 15.58 -4.38 -7.56
CA VAL A 432 14.84 -4.90 -8.72
C VAL A 432 14.76 -3.88 -9.84
N PHE A 433 14.70 -4.37 -11.07
CA PHE A 433 14.64 -3.57 -12.29
C PHE A 433 13.20 -3.40 -12.78
N SER A 434 12.79 -2.19 -13.13
CA SER A 434 11.48 -1.94 -13.77
C SER A 434 11.41 -0.65 -14.56
N THR A 435 10.24 -0.40 -15.14
CA THR A 435 9.90 0.76 -15.98
C THR A 435 9.78 2.03 -15.14
N MET A 436 10.17 3.17 -15.70
CA MET A 436 10.05 4.49 -15.06
C MET A 436 9.49 5.51 -16.07
N PRO A 437 8.67 6.49 -15.64
CA PRO A 437 8.31 7.62 -16.49
C PRO A 437 9.58 8.37 -16.95
N PRO A 438 9.52 9.14 -18.05
CA PRO A 438 10.66 9.91 -18.57
C PRO A 438 10.97 11.15 -17.72
N PHE A 439 11.12 10.98 -16.41
CA PHE A 439 11.41 12.06 -15.49
C PHE A 439 12.86 12.56 -15.62
N GLN A 440 13.04 13.81 -15.24
CA GLN A 440 14.33 14.46 -15.00
C GLN A 440 14.14 15.24 -13.71
N GLY A 441 14.94 14.94 -12.69
CA GLY A 441 14.97 15.75 -11.47
C GLY A 441 15.92 16.93 -11.62
N GLY A 442 16.23 17.55 -10.48
CA GLY A 442 17.14 18.68 -10.38
C GLY A 442 18.59 18.31 -10.04
N LEU A 443 18.88 17.03 -9.79
CA LEU A 443 20.27 16.57 -9.70
C LEU A 443 20.90 16.61 -11.10
N GLU A 444 22.22 16.72 -11.10
CA GLU A 444 23.02 16.86 -12.31
C GLU A 444 24.12 15.80 -12.29
N PRO A 445 24.67 15.42 -13.46
CA PRO A 445 25.85 14.58 -13.50
C PRO A 445 27.02 15.23 -12.75
N GLU A 446 27.76 14.43 -11.97
CA GLU A 446 28.97 14.86 -11.24
C GLU A 446 29.99 15.61 -12.13
N ALA A 447 30.14 15.20 -13.40
CA ALA A 447 31.00 15.89 -14.36
C ALA A 447 30.40 15.88 -15.77
N GLU A 448 30.47 17.02 -16.46
CA GLU A 448 30.14 17.17 -17.89
C GLU A 448 31.34 17.81 -18.65
N THR A 449 31.60 17.35 -19.87
CA THR A 449 32.51 18.02 -20.82
C THR A 449 32.06 17.84 -22.27
N LYS A 450 32.63 18.65 -23.17
CA LYS A 450 32.39 18.58 -24.61
C LYS A 450 33.71 18.28 -25.32
N ALA A 451 33.77 17.14 -26.00
CA ALA A 451 34.95 16.74 -26.76
C ALA A 451 34.54 16.01 -28.03
N PHE A 452 35.22 16.31 -29.14
CA PHE A 452 34.97 15.70 -30.46
C PHE A 452 33.50 15.79 -30.94
N GLY A 453 32.79 16.87 -30.59
CA GLY A 453 31.38 17.05 -30.98
C GLY A 453 30.39 16.22 -30.15
N HIS A 454 30.86 15.53 -29.11
CA HIS A 454 30.02 14.78 -28.18
C HIS A 454 29.94 15.50 -26.83
N ILE A 455 28.75 15.47 -26.23
CA ILE A 455 28.56 15.70 -24.80
C ILE A 455 29.00 14.42 -24.08
N ARG A 456 29.77 14.57 -23.01
CA ARG A 456 30.30 13.49 -22.18
C ARG A 456 29.99 13.83 -20.74
N GLU A 457 29.27 12.97 -20.06
CA GLU A 457 28.89 13.17 -18.68
C GLU A 457 28.99 11.87 -17.88
N SER A 458 29.14 11.98 -16.57
CA SER A 458 28.84 10.87 -15.64
C SER A 458 27.35 10.54 -15.67
N ILE A 459 26.94 9.43 -15.06
CA ILE A 459 25.51 9.12 -14.94
C ILE A 459 24.83 10.20 -14.11
N ASP A 460 23.81 10.84 -14.68
CA ASP A 460 22.87 11.68 -13.94
C ASP A 460 22.01 10.77 -13.04
N PRO A 461 21.98 10.99 -11.71
CA PRO A 461 21.31 10.11 -10.76
C PRO A 461 19.78 10.17 -10.82
N ASP A 462 19.17 11.17 -11.45
CA ASP A 462 17.71 11.30 -11.55
C ASP A 462 17.18 11.57 -12.98
N ASP A 463 18.01 11.32 -14.01
CA ASP A 463 17.57 11.27 -15.42
C ASP A 463 16.99 9.90 -15.81
N PHE A 464 15.66 9.82 -15.82
CA PHE A 464 14.89 8.66 -16.27
C PHE A 464 14.32 8.82 -17.68
N ARG A 465 14.71 9.84 -18.46
CA ARG A 465 14.17 10.07 -19.81
C ARG A 465 14.51 8.92 -20.77
N GLY A 466 15.58 8.21 -20.50
CA GLY A 466 16.10 7.09 -21.29
C GLY A 466 16.57 7.48 -22.69
N TRP A 467 17.05 6.49 -23.45
CA TRP A 467 17.60 6.72 -24.78
C TRP A 467 16.53 7.24 -25.75
N LYS A 468 16.81 8.39 -26.40
CA LYS A 468 15.88 9.11 -27.29
C LYS A 468 14.58 9.58 -26.61
N LYS A 469 14.59 9.81 -25.28
CA LYS A 469 13.46 10.36 -24.52
C LYS A 469 12.17 9.56 -24.65
N ARG A 470 12.27 8.24 -24.62
CA ARG A 470 11.12 7.32 -24.77
C ARG A 470 10.73 6.66 -23.45
N GLY A 471 10.99 7.29 -22.31
CA GLY A 471 10.89 6.64 -21.00
C GLY A 471 12.19 5.91 -20.65
N GLY A 472 12.33 5.54 -19.39
CA GLY A 472 13.55 4.92 -18.87
C GLY A 472 13.25 3.74 -17.97
N PHE A 473 14.31 3.15 -17.44
CA PHE A 473 14.24 2.09 -16.46
C PHE A 473 14.96 2.53 -15.20
N ALA A 474 14.54 1.96 -14.09
CA ALA A 474 15.18 2.18 -12.81
C ALA A 474 15.46 0.85 -12.10
N VAL A 475 16.40 0.91 -11.15
CA VAL A 475 16.54 -0.08 -10.09
C VAL A 475 16.01 0.52 -8.79
N TRP A 476 15.27 -0.25 -8.00
CA TRP A 476 14.70 0.22 -6.74
C TRP A 476 14.44 -0.92 -5.73
N SER A 477 14.10 -0.58 -4.48
CA SER A 477 13.87 -1.55 -3.39
C SER A 477 12.61 -1.25 -2.56
N GLY A 478 11.88 -2.30 -2.18
CA GLY A 478 10.76 -2.20 -1.23
C GLY A 478 9.82 -3.39 -1.31
N THR A 479 9.10 -3.70 -0.21
CA THR A 479 8.04 -4.73 -0.25
C THR A 479 6.91 -4.37 -1.21
N SER A 480 6.73 -3.06 -1.49
CA SER A 480 5.88 -2.53 -2.56
C SER A 480 6.20 -3.08 -3.96
N PHE A 481 7.39 -3.66 -4.16
CA PHE A 481 7.80 -4.33 -5.40
C PHE A 481 7.67 -5.85 -5.32
N ALA A 482 7.70 -6.43 -4.12
CA ALA A 482 7.49 -7.86 -3.90
C ALA A 482 6.05 -8.27 -4.25
N ALA A 483 5.06 -7.50 -3.78
CA ALA A 483 3.65 -7.79 -4.01
C ALA A 483 3.27 -7.79 -5.50
N PRO A 484 3.62 -6.78 -6.32
CA PRO A 484 3.38 -6.78 -7.77
C PRO A 484 4.06 -7.93 -8.53
N VAL A 485 5.28 -8.33 -8.13
CA VAL A 485 5.95 -9.51 -8.71
C VAL A 485 5.11 -10.77 -8.44
N VAL A 486 4.66 -10.97 -7.20
CA VAL A 486 3.79 -12.11 -6.85
C VAL A 486 2.43 -12.02 -7.55
N ALA A 487 1.85 -10.83 -7.65
CA ALA A 487 0.59 -10.61 -8.38
C ALA A 487 0.71 -11.01 -9.85
N GLY A 488 1.81 -10.64 -10.53
CA GLY A 488 2.12 -11.08 -11.89
C GLY A 488 2.30 -12.60 -11.99
N LYS A 489 2.99 -13.23 -11.03
CA LYS A 489 3.16 -14.70 -11.00
C LYS A 489 1.81 -15.42 -10.84
N ILE A 490 0.94 -14.93 -9.95
CA ILE A 490 -0.42 -15.46 -9.76
C ILE A 490 -1.25 -15.27 -11.04
N ALA A 491 -1.21 -14.08 -11.65
CA ALA A 491 -1.90 -13.81 -12.91
C ALA A 491 -1.46 -14.77 -14.02
N LYS A 492 -0.16 -15.07 -14.11
CA LYS A 492 0.37 -16.07 -15.05
C LYS A 492 -0.12 -17.48 -14.76
N ALA A 493 -0.12 -17.90 -13.48
CA ALA A 493 -0.61 -19.21 -13.06
C ALA A 493 -2.12 -19.39 -13.30
N LEU A 494 -2.89 -18.31 -13.36
CA LEU A 494 -4.32 -18.34 -13.66
C LEU A 494 -4.65 -18.61 -15.13
N ILE A 495 -3.75 -18.30 -16.08
CA ILE A 495 -4.01 -18.37 -17.53
C ILE A 495 -4.65 -19.70 -17.97
N PRO A 496 -4.09 -20.88 -17.60
CA PRO A 496 -4.66 -22.17 -18.02
C PRO A 496 -6.11 -22.41 -17.54
N TRP A 497 -6.53 -21.70 -16.50
CA TRP A 497 -7.81 -21.93 -15.80
C TRP A 497 -8.89 -20.92 -16.17
N LEU A 498 -8.56 -19.83 -16.89
CA LEU A 498 -9.53 -18.78 -17.24
C LEU A 498 -10.69 -19.33 -18.10
N ALA A 499 -10.46 -20.39 -18.87
CA ALA A 499 -11.50 -21.07 -19.67
C ALA A 499 -12.62 -21.71 -18.83
N SER A 500 -12.44 -21.87 -17.50
CA SER A 500 -13.47 -22.40 -16.60
C SER A 500 -14.68 -21.47 -16.41
N GLY A 501 -14.54 -20.17 -16.75
CA GLY A 501 -15.56 -19.13 -16.59
C GLY A 501 -15.44 -18.36 -15.29
N ASP A 502 -16.08 -17.18 -15.22
CA ASP A 502 -15.91 -16.21 -14.12
C ASP A 502 -16.93 -16.36 -12.97
N GLU A 503 -17.67 -17.47 -12.92
CA GLU A 503 -18.58 -17.78 -11.80
C GLU A 503 -17.80 -17.81 -10.47
N PRO A 504 -18.30 -17.20 -9.38
CA PRO A 504 -17.55 -17.02 -8.13
C PRO A 504 -16.87 -18.30 -7.61
N ALA A 505 -17.60 -19.42 -7.52
CA ALA A 505 -17.04 -20.67 -7.02
C ALA A 505 -15.87 -21.21 -7.89
N LYS A 506 -15.95 -21.06 -9.21
CA LYS A 506 -14.88 -21.46 -10.14
C LYS A 506 -13.70 -20.50 -10.07
N ALA A 507 -13.97 -19.20 -9.96
CA ALA A 507 -12.96 -18.17 -9.78
C ALA A 507 -12.18 -18.36 -8.47
N VAL A 508 -12.87 -18.68 -7.38
CA VAL A 508 -12.25 -19.02 -6.08
C VAL A 508 -11.37 -20.27 -6.19
N ALA A 509 -11.88 -21.34 -6.80
CA ALA A 509 -11.12 -22.58 -6.97
C ALA A 509 -9.81 -22.37 -7.74
N ARG A 510 -9.86 -21.71 -8.91
CA ARG A 510 -8.63 -21.41 -9.67
C ARG A 510 -7.71 -20.43 -8.94
N GLY A 511 -8.28 -19.51 -8.16
CA GLY A 511 -7.52 -18.58 -7.33
C GLY A 511 -6.69 -19.33 -6.28
N TRP A 512 -7.29 -20.33 -5.63
CA TRP A 512 -6.58 -21.24 -4.72
C TRP A 512 -5.48 -22.05 -5.40
N ASP A 513 -5.76 -22.59 -6.59
CA ASP A 513 -4.75 -23.34 -7.37
C ASP A 513 -3.54 -22.44 -7.68
N ALA A 514 -3.78 -21.23 -8.19
CA ALA A 514 -2.72 -20.28 -8.51
C ALA A 514 -1.95 -19.79 -7.27
N VAL A 515 -2.64 -19.52 -6.15
CA VAL A 515 -1.98 -19.12 -4.89
C VAL A 515 -1.11 -20.25 -4.34
N THR A 516 -1.60 -21.50 -4.38
CA THR A 516 -0.86 -22.66 -3.87
C THR A 516 0.36 -22.96 -4.73
N GLU A 517 0.30 -22.73 -6.05
CA GLU A 517 1.44 -22.86 -6.95
C GLU A 517 2.53 -21.80 -6.66
N VAL A 518 2.13 -20.55 -6.44
CA VAL A 518 3.06 -19.42 -6.33
C VAL A 518 3.57 -19.22 -4.90
N THR A 519 2.83 -19.67 -3.89
CA THR A 519 3.10 -19.38 -2.47
C THR A 519 3.13 -20.65 -1.61
N GLN A 520 3.21 -20.48 -0.29
CA GLN A 520 3.08 -21.58 0.68
C GLN A 520 1.73 -21.55 1.41
N ILE A 521 0.75 -20.79 0.90
CA ILE A 521 -0.59 -20.70 1.49
C ILE A 521 -1.42 -21.85 0.93
N SER A 522 -2.10 -22.58 1.81
CA SER A 522 -3.00 -23.67 1.42
C SER A 522 -4.25 -23.73 2.30
N LEU A 523 -5.29 -24.43 1.84
CA LEU A 523 -6.49 -24.69 2.65
C LEU A 523 -6.18 -25.52 3.91
N ALA A 524 -5.14 -26.36 3.87
CA ALA A 524 -4.70 -27.18 5.01
C ALA A 524 -4.14 -26.35 6.16
N ASP A 525 -3.76 -25.07 5.93
CA ASP A 525 -3.29 -24.17 6.98
C ASP A 525 -4.40 -23.82 8.00
N GLY A 526 -5.65 -24.24 7.74
CA GLY A 526 -6.81 -24.05 8.62
C GLY A 526 -7.17 -25.22 9.53
N GLU A 527 -6.52 -26.40 9.40
CA GLU A 527 -6.97 -27.66 10.03
C GLU A 527 -6.37 -27.98 11.42
N ASP A 528 -5.74 -27.01 12.11
CA ASP A 528 -5.14 -27.20 13.45
C ASP A 528 -6.13 -27.08 14.64
#